data_AF-A0A972KEM1-F1
#
_entry.id   AF-A0A972KEM1-F1
#
_cell.length_a   1.000
_cell.length_b   1.000
_cell.length_c   1.000
_cell.angle_alpha   90.00
_cell.angle_beta   90.00
_cell.angle_gamma   90.00
#
_symmetry.space_group_name_H-M   'P 1'
#
loop_
_entity.id
_entity.type
_entity.pdbx_description
1 polymer ?
#
loop_
_entity_poly.entity_id
_entity_poly.type
_entity_poly.pdbx_seq_one_letter_code
_entity_poly.pdbx_strand_id
1 'polypeptide(L)'
;YDGLNRVELEACLAQLLAQLRAADTAPRTAAVAYLAPLAAISAGAYGRVIERVVDADRRFRNDASGVSITRFPPGLVGALDKASKGSARPAQSPLVMEHLWMVAPRPGSQSHPLTETRIAALREL
;
A
#
# COMPACT_ATOMS: atom_id res chain seq x y z
N TYR A 1 6.99 3.52 -14.08
CA TYR A 1 7.39 2.11 -13.92
C TYR A 1 8.32 1.67 -15.05
N ASP A 2 9.20 2.56 -15.52
CA ASP A 2 10.24 2.17 -16.47
C ASP A 2 11.34 1.45 -15.69
N GLY A 3 11.48 0.13 -15.91
CA GLY A 3 12.55 -0.68 -15.32
C GLY A 3 12.11 -1.92 -14.56
N LEU A 4 10.81 -2.19 -14.44
CA LEU A 4 10.36 -3.51 -13.97
C LEU A 4 10.55 -4.53 -15.10
N ASN A 5 11.19 -5.66 -14.78
CA ASN A 5 11.18 -6.81 -15.68
C ASN A 5 9.81 -7.51 -15.63
N ARG A 6 9.59 -8.48 -16.51
CA ARG A 6 8.31 -9.20 -16.60
C ARG A 6 7.87 -9.82 -15.27
N VAL A 7 8.78 -10.47 -14.54
CA VAL A 7 8.46 -11.16 -13.28
C VAL A 7 8.10 -10.16 -12.18
N GLU A 8 8.82 -9.04 -12.10
CA GLU A 8 8.53 -7.97 -11.16
C GLU A 8 7.22 -7.26 -11.50
N LEU A 9 6.89 -7.11 -12.79
CA LEU A 9 5.61 -6.56 -13.24
C LEU A 9 4.45 -7.50 -12.89
N GLU A 10 4.57 -8.80 -13.15
CA GLU A 10 3.57 -9.81 -12.79
C GLU A 10 3.35 -9.84 -11.26
N ALA A 11 4.42 -9.76 -10.47
CA ALA A 11 4.33 -9.67 -9.01
C ALA A 11 3.68 -8.36 -8.54
N CYS A 12 4.02 -7.23 -9.16
CA CYS A 12 3.39 -5.94 -8.91
C CYS A 12 1.87 -6.00 -9.20
N LEU A 13 1.48 -6.58 -10.33
CA LEU A 13 0.09 -6.73 -10.72
C LEU A 13 -0.67 -7.67 -9.79
N ALA A 14 -0.10 -8.81 -9.43
CA ALA A 14 -0.66 -9.73 -8.45
C ALA A 14 -0.87 -9.05 -7.10
N GLN A 15 0.06 -8.18 -6.70
CA GLN A 15 -0.06 -7.40 -5.48
C GLN A 15 -1.20 -6.38 -5.55
N LEU A 16 -1.38 -5.70 -6.68
CA LEU A 16 -2.52 -4.80 -6.88
C LEU A 16 -3.85 -5.54 -6.89
N LEU A 17 -3.90 -6.74 -7.50
CA LEU A 17 -5.07 -7.61 -7.45
C LEU A 17 -5.37 -8.07 -6.02
N ALA A 18 -4.35 -8.43 -5.24
CA ALA A 18 -4.50 -8.77 -3.84
C ALA A 18 -5.00 -7.58 -3.01
N GLN A 19 -4.54 -6.36 -3.30
CA GLN A 19 -5.05 -5.14 -2.68
C GLN A 19 -6.53 -4.87 -3.04
N LEU A 20 -6.91 -5.06 -4.31
CA LEU A 20 -8.29 -4.92 -4.78
C LEU A 20 -9.20 -6.01 -4.19
N ARG A 21 -8.73 -7.25 -4.10
CA ARG A 21 -9.47 -8.35 -3.48
C ARG A 21 -9.57 -8.17 -1.96
N ALA A 22 -8.51 -7.72 -1.30
CA ALA A 22 -8.54 -7.37 0.12
C ALA A 22 -9.37 -6.10 0.37
N ALA A 23 -9.64 -5.30 -0.66
CA ALA A 23 -10.62 -4.23 -0.66
C ALA A 23 -12.07 -4.75 -0.74
N ASP A 24 -12.32 -6.00 -0.35
CA ASP A 24 -13.63 -6.50 0.11
C ASP A 24 -14.03 -5.87 1.47
N THR A 25 -13.96 -4.54 1.49
CA THR A 25 -14.23 -3.66 2.63
C THR A 25 -15.21 -2.56 2.20
N ALA A 26 -16.37 -2.98 1.66
CA ALA A 26 -17.57 -2.15 1.63
C ALA A 26 -17.75 -1.30 2.92
N PRO A 27 -17.53 -1.82 4.14
CA PRO A 27 -17.63 -1.01 5.35
C PRO A 27 -16.54 0.06 5.53
N ARG A 28 -15.31 -0.10 5.01
CA ARG A 28 -14.23 0.89 5.23
C ARG A 28 -14.21 2.01 4.21
N THR A 29 -14.49 1.70 2.94
CA THR A 29 -14.69 2.74 1.93
C THR A 29 -15.91 3.57 2.31
N ALA A 30 -16.97 2.93 2.82
CA ALA A 30 -18.09 3.61 3.47
C ALA A 30 -17.61 4.42 4.69
N ALA A 31 -16.82 3.86 5.60
CA ALA A 31 -16.31 4.59 6.77
C ALA A 31 -15.52 5.85 6.37
N VAL A 32 -14.63 5.78 5.38
CA VAL A 32 -13.93 6.98 4.88
C VAL A 32 -14.92 7.91 4.20
N ALA A 33 -15.80 7.42 3.32
CA ALA A 33 -16.76 8.25 2.60
C ALA A 33 -17.74 8.99 3.53
N TYR A 34 -18.17 8.36 4.62
CA TYR A 34 -19.17 8.92 5.54
C TYR A 34 -18.55 9.60 6.78
N LEU A 35 -17.46 9.07 7.34
CA LEU A 35 -16.84 9.65 8.55
C LEU A 35 -15.83 10.74 8.23
N ALA A 36 -15.14 10.67 7.09
CA ALA A 36 -14.12 11.66 6.76
C ALA A 36 -14.72 13.07 6.55
N PRO A 37 -15.86 13.27 5.85
CA PRO A 37 -16.49 14.59 5.75
C PRO A 37 -16.92 15.15 7.12
N LEU A 38 -17.43 14.30 8.01
CA LEU A 38 -17.82 14.69 9.37
C LEU A 38 -16.60 15.06 10.23
N ALA A 39 -15.51 14.32 10.09
CA ALA A 39 -14.27 14.58 10.82
C ALA A 39 -13.49 15.79 10.27
N ALA A 40 -13.75 16.23 9.03
CA ALA A 40 -13.09 17.39 8.42
C ALA A 40 -13.41 18.73 9.11
N ILE A 41 -14.52 18.78 9.87
CA ILE A 41 -14.89 19.94 10.71
C ILE A 41 -13.82 20.19 11.79
N SER A 42 -13.08 19.16 12.20
CA SER A 42 -11.93 19.28 13.11
C SER A 42 -10.70 18.62 12.51
N ALA A 43 -9.75 19.42 12.00
CA ALA A 43 -8.56 18.95 11.29
C ALA A 43 -7.80 17.84 12.04
N GLY A 44 -7.76 17.89 13.37
CA GLY A 44 -7.11 16.88 14.21
C GLY A 44 -7.88 15.57 14.41
N ALA A 45 -9.18 15.50 14.13
CA ALA A 45 -9.95 14.25 14.20
C ALA A 45 -9.92 13.47 12.87
N TYR A 46 -9.85 14.20 11.75
CA TYR A 46 -9.80 13.62 10.40
C TYR A 46 -8.63 12.63 10.23
N GLY A 47 -7.42 13.05 10.61
CA GLY A 47 -6.23 12.20 10.53
C GLY A 47 -6.37 10.92 11.34
N ARG A 48 -6.88 11.02 12.58
CA ARG A 48 -7.04 9.89 13.50
C ARG A 48 -8.07 8.85 13.02
N VAL A 49 -9.13 9.28 12.34
CA VAL A 49 -10.12 8.35 11.77
C VAL A 49 -9.52 7.57 10.61
N ILE A 50 -8.80 8.24 9.71
CA ILE A 50 -8.14 7.58 8.59
C ILE A 50 -7.04 6.64 9.09
N GLU A 51 -6.23 7.04 10.06
CA GLU A 51 -5.19 6.21 10.68
C GLU A 51 -5.78 4.92 11.28
N ARG A 52 -6.90 5.00 11.99
CA ARG A 52 -7.56 3.79 12.55
C ARG A 52 -8.16 2.88 11.48
N VAL A 53 -8.63 3.46 10.39
CA VAL A 53 -9.16 2.66 9.27
C VAL A 53 -8.01 2.02 8.51
N VAL A 54 -6.86 2.69 8.35
CA VAL A 54 -5.73 2.25 7.53
C VAL A 54 -4.61 1.64 8.39
N ASP A 55 -4.78 0.37 8.73
CA ASP A 55 -3.77 -0.44 9.41
C ASP A 55 -2.55 -0.74 8.50
N ALA A 56 -1.33 -0.58 9.04
CA ALA A 56 -0.05 -0.87 8.39
C ALA A 56 0.17 -2.38 8.23
N ASP A 57 -0.33 -3.22 9.15
CA ASP A 57 -0.15 -4.67 9.12
C ASP A 57 -0.89 -5.32 7.93
N ARG A 58 -1.96 -4.65 7.47
CA ARG A 58 -2.67 -5.04 6.24
C ARG A 58 -1.74 -5.14 5.03
N ARG A 59 -0.69 -4.32 4.97
CA ARG A 59 0.20 -4.29 3.82
C ARG A 59 1.03 -5.58 3.72
N PHE A 60 1.47 -6.14 4.86
CA PHE A 60 2.13 -7.45 4.88
C PHE A 60 1.19 -8.58 4.46
N ARG A 61 -0.07 -8.55 4.92
CA ARG A 61 -1.08 -9.55 4.48
C ARG A 61 -1.34 -9.46 2.98
N ASN A 62 -1.43 -8.24 2.46
CA ASN A 62 -1.59 -8.04 1.02
C ASN A 62 -0.37 -8.57 0.27
N ASP A 63 0.85 -8.26 0.72
CA ASP A 63 2.11 -8.76 0.12
C ASP A 63 2.14 -10.30 0.07
N ALA A 64 1.80 -10.96 1.18
CA ALA A 64 1.71 -12.41 1.24
C ALA A 64 0.63 -12.95 0.28
N SER A 65 -0.53 -12.29 0.21
CA SER A 65 -1.60 -12.68 -0.73
C SER A 65 -1.17 -12.47 -2.19
N GLY A 66 -0.46 -11.39 -2.53
CA GLY A 66 0.05 -11.16 -3.88
C GLY A 66 1.09 -12.20 -4.28
N VAL A 67 2.03 -12.50 -3.38
CA VAL A 67 3.02 -13.56 -3.57
C VAL A 67 2.38 -14.93 -3.70
N SER A 68 1.27 -15.21 -3.00
CA SER A 68 0.57 -16.49 -3.14
C SER A 68 -0.01 -16.72 -4.55
N ILE A 69 -0.30 -15.64 -5.30
CA ILE A 69 -0.80 -15.71 -6.67
C ILE A 69 0.33 -16.12 -7.62
N THR A 70 1.50 -15.49 -7.49
CA THR A 70 2.66 -15.78 -8.36
C THR A 70 3.47 -16.99 -7.90
N ARG A 71 3.35 -17.37 -6.62
CA ARG A 71 4.20 -18.33 -5.91
C ARG A 71 5.70 -18.00 -6.02
N PHE A 72 6.03 -16.71 -6.14
CA PHE A 72 7.40 -16.26 -6.35
C PHE A 72 7.69 -14.94 -5.61
N PRO A 73 8.07 -15.02 -4.31
CA PRO A 73 8.40 -13.85 -3.49
C PRO A 73 9.48 -12.92 -4.08
N PRO A 74 10.58 -13.42 -4.71
CA PRO A 74 11.63 -12.56 -5.23
C PRO A 74 11.15 -11.54 -6.28
N GLY A 75 10.09 -11.85 -7.03
CA GLY A 75 9.51 -10.92 -8.00
C GLY A 75 8.95 -9.65 -7.32
N LEU A 76 8.25 -9.81 -6.19
CA LEU A 76 7.72 -8.67 -5.45
C LEU A 76 8.84 -7.92 -4.72
N VAL A 77 9.85 -8.62 -4.22
CA VAL A 77 11.05 -7.99 -3.62
C VAL A 77 11.73 -7.05 -4.61
N GLY A 78 12.02 -7.53 -5.83
CA GLY A 78 12.64 -6.71 -6.88
C GLY A 78 11.77 -5.52 -7.28
N ALA A 79 10.45 -5.73 -7.38
CA ALA A 79 9.50 -4.66 -7.68
C ALA A 79 9.50 -3.56 -6.60
N LEU A 80 9.51 -3.95 -5.32
CA LEU A 80 9.51 -3.02 -4.19
C LEU A 80 10.83 -2.25 -4.06
N ASP A 81 11.95 -2.92 -4.26
CA ASP A 81 13.29 -2.31 -4.24
C ASP A 81 13.44 -1.27 -5.36
N LYS A 82 12.96 -1.59 -6.57
CA LYS A 82 12.95 -0.63 -7.68
C LYS A 82 11.98 0.51 -7.45
N ALA A 83 10.79 0.23 -6.91
CA ALA A 83 9.79 1.25 -6.62
C ALA A 83 10.23 2.21 -5.49
N SER A 84 11.01 1.74 -4.51
CA SER A 84 11.53 2.60 -3.43
C SER A 84 12.64 3.54 -3.91
N LYS A 85 13.45 3.09 -4.88
CA LYS A 85 14.55 3.86 -5.49
C LYS A 85 14.09 4.76 -6.64
N GLY A 86 12.92 4.49 -7.21
CA GLY A 86 12.36 5.27 -8.32
C GLY A 86 11.99 6.71 -7.92
N SER A 87 12.20 7.64 -8.85
CA SER A 87 11.82 9.05 -8.71
C SER A 87 10.35 9.33 -9.06
N ALA A 88 9.63 8.33 -9.58
CA ALA A 88 8.23 8.45 -9.95
C ALA A 88 7.32 8.50 -8.72
N ARG A 89 7.24 9.70 -8.13
CA ARG A 89 6.26 10.03 -7.08
C ARG A 89 5.17 10.92 -7.67
N PRO A 90 3.92 10.78 -7.20
CA PRO A 90 2.88 11.73 -7.57
C PRO A 90 3.28 13.16 -7.17
N ALA A 91 3.01 14.13 -8.05
CA ALA A 91 3.25 15.54 -7.74
C ALA A 91 2.46 16.01 -6.50
N GLN A 92 1.28 15.42 -6.28
CA GLN A 92 0.47 15.61 -5.08
C GLN A 92 -0.14 14.27 -4.66
N SER A 93 -0.06 13.96 -3.36
CA SER A 93 -0.76 12.83 -2.77
C SER A 93 -1.45 13.30 -1.49
N PRO A 94 -2.76 13.58 -1.53
CA PRO A 94 -3.53 13.84 -0.33
C PRO A 94 -3.37 12.71 0.70
N LEU A 95 -3.36 13.04 1.99
CA LEU A 95 -3.21 12.06 3.08
C LEU A 95 -4.18 10.88 2.94
N VAL A 96 -5.42 11.17 2.56
CA VAL A 96 -6.48 10.18 2.37
C VAL A 96 -6.19 9.20 1.24
N MET A 97 -5.36 9.55 0.26
CA MET A 97 -5.04 8.69 -0.90
C MET A 97 -3.72 7.93 -0.75
N GLU A 98 -2.96 8.16 0.33
CA GLU A 98 -1.65 7.51 0.51
C GLU A 98 -1.73 6.00 0.48
N HIS A 99 -2.75 5.45 1.14
CA HIS A 99 -2.98 4.02 1.26
C HIS A 99 -3.21 3.30 -0.07
N LEU A 100 -3.43 4.03 -1.17
CA LEU A 100 -3.57 3.49 -2.52
C LEU A 100 -2.21 3.23 -3.19
N TRP A 101 -1.14 3.84 -2.69
CA TRP A 101 0.18 3.72 -3.31
C TRP A 101 0.90 2.45 -2.89
N MET A 102 1.58 1.79 -3.83
CA MET A 102 2.35 0.58 -3.50
C MET A 102 3.50 0.85 -2.54
N VAL A 103 4.15 2.01 -2.66
CA VAL A 103 5.22 2.53 -1.80
C VAL A 103 4.78 3.89 -1.27
N ALA A 104 5.18 4.24 -0.05
CA ALA A 104 4.83 5.52 0.56
C ALA A 104 5.20 6.68 -0.40
N PRO A 105 4.25 7.54 -0.79
CA PRO A 105 4.52 8.65 -1.71
C PRO A 105 5.30 9.78 -1.02
N ARG A 106 5.35 9.79 0.31
CA ARG A 106 6.13 10.72 1.13
C ARG A 106 6.84 10.01 2.29
N PRO A 107 7.95 10.56 2.79
CA PRO A 107 8.57 10.10 4.03
C PRO A 107 7.61 10.23 5.23
N GLY A 108 7.74 9.35 6.22
CA GLY A 108 6.94 9.41 7.45
C GLY A 108 5.44 9.14 7.25
N SER A 109 5.06 8.43 6.19
CA SER A 109 3.67 7.98 6.04
C SER A 109 3.34 6.93 7.11
N GLN A 110 2.26 7.15 7.85
CA GLN A 110 1.80 6.24 8.90
C GLN A 110 1.03 5.04 8.34
N SER A 111 0.51 5.13 7.11
CA SER A 111 -0.25 4.06 6.46
C SER A 111 0.63 3.02 5.77
N HIS A 112 1.95 3.24 5.72
CA HIS A 112 2.90 2.35 5.06
C HIS A 112 3.96 1.88 6.04
N PRO A 113 4.12 0.56 6.26
CA PRO A 113 5.34 0.05 6.84
C PRO A 113 6.54 0.39 5.93
N LEU A 114 7.71 0.50 6.55
CA LEU A 114 8.98 0.71 5.85
C LEU A 114 9.16 -0.34 4.76
N THR A 115 9.59 0.10 3.58
CA THR A 115 9.77 -0.82 2.43
C THR A 115 10.81 -1.89 2.74
N GLU A 116 11.88 -1.54 3.46
CA GLU A 116 12.90 -2.50 3.89
C GLU A 116 12.33 -3.62 4.77
N THR A 117 11.44 -3.28 5.72
CA THR A 117 10.78 -4.27 6.58
C THR A 117 9.92 -5.23 5.77
N ARG A 118 9.25 -4.73 4.73
CA ARG A 118 8.46 -5.58 3.82
C ARG A 118 9.34 -6.48 2.97
N ILE A 119 10.43 -5.95 2.44
CA ILE A 119 11.42 -6.74 1.69
C ILE A 119 12.00 -7.84 2.57
N ALA A 120 12.33 -7.53 3.83
CA ALA A 120 12.80 -8.52 4.79
C ALA A 120 11.77 -9.63 5.03
N ALA A 121 10.52 -9.27 5.35
CA ALA A 121 9.44 -10.25 5.55
C ALA A 121 9.20 -11.14 4.32
N LEU A 122 9.29 -10.58 3.11
CA LEU A 122 9.14 -11.33 1.86
C LEU A 122 10.29 -12.30 1.58
N ARG A 123 11.49 -12.04 2.12
CA ARG A 123 12.65 -12.95 2.00
C ARG A 123 12.56 -14.15 2.96
N GLU A 124 11.67 -14.08 3.94
CA GLU A 124 11.41 -15.18 4.89
C GLU A 124 10.31 -16.14 4.41
N LEU A 125 9.62 -15.82 3.30
CA LEU A 125 8.61 -16.67 2.65
C LEU A 125 9.24 -17.65 1.67
#